data_AF-A0A1X0E658-F1
#
_entry.id   AF-A0A1X0E658-F1
#
_cell.length_a   1.000
_cell.length_b   1.000
_cell.length_c   1.000
_cell.angle_alpha   90.00
_cell.angle_beta   90.00
_cell.angle_gamma   90.00
#
_symmetry.space_group_name_H-M   'P 1'
#
loop_
_entity.id
_entity.type
_entity.pdbx_description
1 polymer ?
#
loop_
_entity_poly.entity_id
_entity_poly.type
_entity_poly.pdbx_seq_one_letter_code
_entity_poly.pdbx_strand_id
1 'polypeptide(L)'
;MAPKLPSDLLSQIMNSGPGSFLAKQLGVPQAETLRRYRVGEPPLAGPLLIGGEGRVAEPLRAALAGDYEVVGDNLGGRWADSFGGLVFDATGITSPAGLTALHEFFTPLLRNVGRCGRLVVVGTTPDQTGSVDERVAQRALEGFTRSLGKELQRGATVQLVYLSPDAKPGATGLESTMRFILSARSAYVDGQVFYVGADDATAPADWDRPLEGKVAIITGAARGIGATIAEVFARDGAKVVAVDVPQAVEALEKTAARVGGTALALDVTADDAVDQITAHLKEHYGGKADVLVNNAGITRDKLLANMDDARWNAVLAVNLLAPQRLTEGLVANGSIGEGGRVIGLSSMAGIAGNRGQTNYAATKAGMIGLTDALAPVLAAKGITINAVAPGFIETDMTAAIPLATREVGRRLNSLFQGGQPVDVAELIGYFASPASNAVTGNAIRVCGQAMPGA
;
A
#
# COMPACT_ATOMS: atom_id res chain seq x y z
N MET A 1 7.29 23.47 -10.56
CA MET A 1 8.65 22.87 -10.56
C MET A 1 8.69 21.84 -9.46
N ALA A 2 8.86 20.55 -9.78
CA ALA A 2 9.03 19.54 -8.74
C ALA A 2 10.31 19.88 -7.93
N PRO A 3 10.28 19.85 -6.59
CA PRO A 3 11.50 19.93 -5.82
C PRO A 3 12.43 18.80 -6.29
N LYS A 4 13.71 19.12 -6.57
CA LYS A 4 14.74 18.11 -6.80
C LYS A 4 14.73 17.19 -5.58
N LEU A 5 14.23 15.98 -5.77
CA LEU A 5 14.17 14.96 -4.73
C LEU A 5 15.59 14.73 -4.20
N PRO A 6 15.81 14.67 -2.88
CA PRO A 6 17.11 14.36 -2.33
C PRO A 6 17.42 12.88 -2.59
N SER A 7 17.98 12.58 -3.76
CA SER A 7 18.75 11.35 -3.97
C SER A 7 19.91 11.37 -2.98
N ASP A 8 20.12 10.31 -2.21
CA ASP A 8 21.22 10.25 -1.27
C ASP A 8 22.58 10.37 -1.97
N LEU A 9 23.61 10.83 -1.22
CA LEU A 9 24.92 11.14 -1.77
C LEU A 9 25.56 9.94 -2.49
N LEU A 10 25.35 8.71 -2.00
CA LEU A 10 25.88 7.51 -2.65
C LEU A 10 25.17 7.25 -3.97
N SER A 11 23.84 7.33 -4.02
CA SER A 11 23.07 7.26 -5.26
C SER A 11 23.46 8.36 -6.24
N GLN A 12 23.73 9.59 -5.78
CA GLN A 12 24.19 10.70 -6.64
C GLN A 12 25.56 10.41 -7.25
N ILE A 13 26.49 9.89 -6.46
CA ILE A 13 27.82 9.52 -6.92
C ILE A 13 27.73 8.34 -7.88
N MET A 14 26.99 7.29 -7.54
CA MET A 14 26.81 6.11 -8.39
C MET A 14 26.10 6.46 -9.70
N ASN A 15 25.08 7.33 -9.67
CA ASN A 15 24.34 7.71 -10.88
C ASN A 15 25.04 8.81 -11.72
N SER A 16 26.24 9.25 -11.31
CA SER A 16 27.09 10.12 -12.13
C SER A 16 27.77 9.35 -13.28
N GLY A 17 28.22 10.04 -14.33
CA GLY A 17 28.91 9.41 -15.46
C GLY A 17 30.09 8.51 -15.05
N PRO A 18 31.09 9.03 -14.30
CA PRO A 18 32.21 8.22 -13.81
C PRO A 18 31.81 7.15 -12.78
N GLY A 19 30.87 7.46 -11.88
CA GLY A 19 30.45 6.53 -10.83
C GLY A 19 29.62 5.36 -11.36
N SER A 20 28.83 5.56 -12.41
CA SER A 20 28.02 4.52 -13.03
C SER A 20 28.88 3.51 -13.79
N PHE A 21 29.97 3.97 -14.40
CA PHE A 21 30.98 3.11 -15.00
C PHE A 21 31.65 2.18 -13.96
N LEU A 22 32.06 2.74 -12.82
CA LEU A 22 32.68 1.97 -11.72
C LEU A 22 31.70 1.00 -11.05
N ALA A 23 30.46 1.44 -10.77
CA ALA A 23 29.43 0.58 -10.18
C ALA A 23 29.12 -0.63 -11.07
N LYS A 24 29.08 -0.42 -12.39
CA LYS A 24 28.88 -1.49 -13.38
C LYS A 24 30.05 -2.49 -13.41
N GLN A 25 31.30 -2.03 -13.28
CA GLN A 25 32.47 -2.92 -13.18
C GLN A 25 32.51 -3.71 -11.86
N LEU A 26 31.97 -3.14 -10.79
CA LEU A 26 31.95 -3.75 -9.44
C LEU A 26 30.68 -4.57 -9.17
N GLY A 27 29.75 -4.66 -10.12
CA GLY A 27 28.49 -5.40 -9.98
C GLY A 27 27.53 -4.82 -8.94
N VAL A 28 27.66 -3.53 -8.61
CA VAL A 28 26.80 -2.87 -7.62
C VAL A 28 25.49 -2.46 -8.29
N PRO A 29 24.32 -2.98 -7.84
CA PRO A 29 23.03 -2.60 -8.41
C PRO A 29 22.78 -1.10 -8.25
N GLN A 30 22.41 -0.43 -9.34
CA GLN A 30 22.00 0.98 -9.28
C GLN A 30 20.51 1.08 -8.99
N ALA A 31 20.16 1.92 -8.01
CA ALA A 31 18.78 2.24 -7.73
C ALA A 31 18.17 3.04 -8.90
N GLU A 32 17.10 2.52 -9.50
CA GLU A 32 16.32 3.25 -10.50
C GLU A 32 15.59 4.43 -9.84
N THR A 33 15.46 5.56 -10.53
CA THR A 33 14.55 6.62 -10.08
C THR A 33 13.11 6.16 -10.30
N LEU A 34 12.43 5.77 -9.22
CA LEU A 34 11.08 5.20 -9.32
C LEU A 34 10.07 6.23 -9.84
N ARG A 35 9.32 5.84 -10.86
CA ARG A 35 8.18 6.60 -11.37
C ARG A 35 7.07 6.63 -10.32
N ARG A 36 6.65 7.83 -9.93
CA ARG A 36 5.56 8.10 -8.98
C ARG A 36 4.45 8.90 -9.64
N TYR A 37 3.23 8.82 -9.09
CA TYR A 37 2.05 9.44 -9.67
C TYR A 37 2.20 10.95 -9.83
N ARG A 38 1.70 11.45 -10.96
CA ARG A 38 1.58 12.86 -11.30
C ARG A 38 0.27 13.04 -12.04
N VAL A 39 -0.49 14.07 -11.66
CA VAL A 39 -1.78 14.38 -12.28
C VAL A 39 -1.59 14.58 -13.79
N GLY A 40 -2.42 13.91 -14.57
CA GLY A 40 -2.43 13.98 -16.05
C GLY A 40 -1.36 13.14 -16.75
N GLU A 41 -0.47 12.45 -16.04
CA GLU A 41 0.38 11.42 -16.66
C GLU A 41 -0.38 10.09 -16.77
N PRO A 42 -0.18 9.31 -17.86
CA PRO A 42 -0.85 8.01 -18.03
C PRO A 42 -0.48 7.03 -16.90
N PRO A 43 -1.33 6.05 -16.57
CA PRO A 43 -1.06 5.13 -15.46
C PRO A 43 0.23 4.33 -15.65
N LEU A 44 0.53 3.88 -16.88
CA LEU A 44 1.75 3.15 -17.25
C LEU A 44 2.59 3.92 -18.27
N ALA A 45 3.89 3.63 -18.30
CA ALA A 45 4.85 4.19 -19.27
C ALA A 45 5.09 3.22 -20.45
N GLY A 46 4.01 2.63 -20.97
CA GLY A 46 4.02 1.66 -22.07
C GLY A 46 2.75 0.80 -22.07
N PRO A 47 2.57 -0.06 -23.09
CA PRO A 47 1.40 -0.91 -23.25
C PRO A 47 1.25 -1.94 -22.12
N LEU A 48 0.01 -2.38 -21.94
CA LEU A 48 -0.41 -3.40 -20.98
C LEU A 48 -0.74 -4.71 -21.73
N LEU A 49 -0.01 -5.78 -21.44
CA LEU A 49 -0.34 -7.11 -21.95
C LEU A 49 -1.07 -7.90 -20.88
N ILE A 50 -2.26 -8.43 -21.21
CA ILE A 50 -3.06 -9.29 -20.34
C ILE A 50 -3.16 -10.66 -21.01
N GLY A 51 -2.60 -11.70 -20.38
CA GLY A 51 -2.67 -13.08 -20.85
C GLY A 51 -3.04 -14.05 -19.73
N GLY A 52 -2.83 -15.34 -19.99
CA GLY A 52 -3.32 -16.43 -19.14
C GLY A 52 -4.73 -16.86 -19.51
N GLU A 53 -5.10 -18.05 -19.05
CA GLU A 53 -6.42 -18.65 -19.25
C GLU A 53 -7.10 -18.77 -17.89
N GLY A 54 -8.27 -18.16 -17.77
CA GLY A 54 -9.00 -18.08 -16.52
C GLY A 54 -10.24 -17.21 -16.61
N ARG A 55 -10.80 -16.86 -15.45
CA ARG A 55 -12.05 -16.11 -15.33
C ARG A 55 -11.85 -14.59 -15.25
N VAL A 56 -10.62 -14.09 -15.32
CA VAL A 56 -10.26 -12.68 -15.07
C VAL A 56 -9.76 -11.96 -16.32
N ALA A 57 -9.07 -12.65 -17.24
CA ALA A 57 -8.41 -11.99 -18.37
C ALA A 57 -9.37 -11.12 -19.20
N GLU A 58 -10.49 -11.68 -19.67
CA GLU A 58 -11.48 -10.94 -20.47
C GLU A 58 -12.18 -9.78 -19.72
N PRO A 59 -12.78 -9.98 -18.53
CA PRO A 59 -13.41 -8.87 -17.82
C PRO A 59 -12.41 -7.76 -17.47
N LEU A 60 -11.15 -8.11 -17.17
CA LEU A 60 -10.12 -7.13 -16.90
C LEU A 60 -9.72 -6.33 -18.16
N ARG A 61 -9.58 -6.99 -19.33
CA ARG A 61 -9.37 -6.28 -20.60
C ARG A 61 -10.49 -5.29 -20.87
N ALA A 62 -11.75 -5.69 -20.66
CA ALA A 62 -12.90 -4.82 -20.85
C ALA A 62 -12.89 -3.62 -19.89
N ALA A 63 -12.61 -3.83 -18.60
CA ALA A 63 -12.59 -2.78 -17.59
C ALA A 63 -11.47 -1.74 -17.80
N LEU A 64 -10.31 -2.16 -18.32
CA LEU A 64 -9.13 -1.31 -18.46
C LEU A 64 -8.96 -0.67 -19.85
N ALA A 65 -9.70 -1.12 -20.87
CA ALA A 65 -9.51 -0.69 -22.27
C ALA A 65 -9.67 0.84 -22.50
N GLY A 66 -10.43 1.54 -21.65
CA GLY A 66 -10.63 2.99 -21.78
C GLY A 66 -9.42 3.82 -21.32
N ASP A 67 -8.65 3.32 -20.36
CA ASP A 67 -7.61 4.08 -19.66
C ASP A 67 -6.19 3.55 -19.90
N TYR A 68 -6.07 2.37 -20.51
CA TYR A 68 -4.82 1.67 -20.76
C TYR A 68 -4.70 1.27 -22.23
N GLU A 69 -3.49 1.36 -22.77
CA GLU A 69 -3.16 0.77 -24.08
C GLU A 69 -3.00 -0.75 -23.93
N VAL A 70 -4.11 -1.48 -24.02
CA VAL A 70 -4.12 -2.95 -23.90
C VAL A 70 -3.72 -3.60 -25.23
N VAL A 71 -2.71 -4.46 -25.20
CA VAL A 71 -2.22 -5.20 -26.38
C VAL A 71 -2.49 -6.69 -26.26
N GLY A 72 -2.81 -7.32 -27.40
CA GLY A 72 -2.99 -8.77 -27.50
C GLY A 72 -1.66 -9.53 -27.52
N ASP A 73 -1.71 -10.80 -27.13
CA ASP A 73 -0.55 -11.69 -27.26
C ASP A 73 -0.32 -12.01 -28.74
N ASN A 74 0.83 -11.59 -29.26
CA ASN A 74 1.23 -11.87 -30.63
C ASN A 74 2.34 -12.92 -30.60
N LEU A 75 2.02 -14.13 -31.07
CA LEU A 75 2.91 -15.31 -31.19
C LEU A 75 4.23 -15.06 -31.97
N GLY A 76 4.42 -13.88 -32.57
CA GLY A 76 5.61 -13.49 -33.33
C GLY A 76 6.70 -12.74 -32.54
N GLY A 77 6.50 -12.46 -31.24
CA GLY A 77 7.57 -12.01 -30.33
C GLY A 77 8.26 -10.68 -30.66
N ARG A 78 7.68 -9.85 -31.54
CA ARG A 78 8.17 -8.49 -31.84
C ARG A 78 7.15 -7.46 -31.42
N TRP A 79 7.36 -6.89 -30.24
CA TRP A 79 6.74 -5.63 -29.86
C TRP A 79 7.71 -4.50 -30.14
N ALA A 80 7.23 -3.44 -30.79
CA ALA A 80 8.04 -2.25 -31.05
C ALA A 80 8.37 -1.50 -29.74
N ASP A 81 7.44 -1.54 -28.79
CA ASP A 81 7.52 -0.81 -27.53
C ASP A 81 7.77 -1.74 -26.33
N SER A 82 8.39 -1.19 -25.29
CA SER A 82 8.58 -1.88 -24.01
C SER A 82 7.29 -1.87 -23.19
N PHE A 83 6.96 -2.99 -22.55
CA PHE A 83 5.73 -3.10 -21.76
C PHE A 83 5.77 -2.23 -20.51
N GLY A 84 4.70 -1.46 -20.31
CA GLY A 84 4.43 -0.77 -19.05
C GLY A 84 3.89 -1.73 -17.99
N GLY A 85 3.14 -2.76 -18.40
CA GLY A 85 2.65 -3.79 -17.49
C GLY A 85 2.36 -5.13 -18.15
N LEU A 86 2.46 -6.20 -17.36
CA LEU A 86 2.11 -7.57 -17.71
C LEU A 86 1.16 -8.12 -16.64
N VAL A 87 0.00 -8.60 -17.06
CA VAL A 87 -0.94 -9.31 -16.19
C VAL A 87 -1.10 -10.72 -16.69
N PHE A 88 -0.98 -11.68 -15.78
CA PHE A 88 -1.22 -13.08 -16.05
C PHE A 88 -2.38 -13.59 -15.20
N ASP A 89 -3.43 -14.05 -15.86
CA ASP A 89 -4.55 -14.75 -15.24
C ASP A 89 -4.17 -16.21 -14.97
N ALA A 90 -3.90 -16.51 -13.70
CA ALA A 90 -3.59 -17.84 -13.20
C ALA A 90 -4.80 -18.55 -12.59
N THR A 91 -6.01 -17.96 -12.67
CA THR A 91 -7.22 -18.56 -12.06
C THR A 91 -7.62 -19.89 -12.71
N GLY A 92 -7.22 -20.15 -13.97
CA GLY A 92 -7.43 -21.44 -14.63
C GLY A 92 -6.40 -22.52 -14.27
N ILE A 93 -5.38 -22.21 -13.46
CA ILE A 93 -4.39 -23.21 -13.01
C ILE A 93 -4.98 -24.01 -11.85
N THR A 94 -5.55 -25.19 -12.17
CA THR A 94 -6.22 -26.07 -11.19
C THR A 94 -5.36 -27.23 -10.69
N SER A 95 -4.12 -27.35 -11.14
CA SER A 95 -3.17 -28.35 -10.64
C SER A 95 -1.72 -27.87 -10.74
N PRO A 96 -0.78 -28.43 -9.95
CA PRO A 96 0.63 -28.03 -9.99
C PRO A 96 1.28 -28.16 -11.37
N ALA A 97 0.85 -29.12 -12.21
CA ALA A 97 1.37 -29.28 -13.56
C ALA A 97 1.10 -28.05 -14.46
N GLY A 98 -0.01 -27.36 -14.21
CA GLY A 98 -0.38 -26.14 -14.94
C GLY A 98 0.49 -24.93 -14.63
N LEU A 99 1.34 -24.97 -13.59
CA LEU A 99 2.27 -23.89 -13.26
C LEU A 99 3.29 -23.61 -14.39
N THR A 100 3.47 -24.55 -15.33
CA THR A 100 4.25 -24.35 -16.56
C THR A 100 3.78 -23.12 -17.35
N ALA A 101 2.49 -22.77 -17.30
CA ALA A 101 1.94 -21.61 -17.99
C ALA A 101 2.57 -20.27 -17.53
N LEU A 102 3.05 -20.18 -16.27
CA LEU A 102 3.80 -19.01 -15.80
C LEU A 102 5.11 -18.84 -16.57
N HIS A 103 5.82 -19.95 -16.79
CA HIS A 103 7.07 -19.95 -17.53
C HIS A 103 6.84 -19.58 -19.00
N GLU A 104 5.83 -20.19 -19.63
CA GLU A 104 5.49 -19.96 -21.03
C GLU A 104 5.11 -18.49 -21.29
N PHE A 105 4.36 -17.89 -20.37
CA PHE A 105 3.97 -16.48 -20.46
C PHE A 105 5.12 -15.52 -20.17
N PHE A 106 5.74 -15.58 -18.99
CA PHE A 106 6.67 -14.53 -18.57
C PHE A 106 8.02 -14.58 -19.29
N THR A 107 8.59 -15.76 -19.53
CA THR A 107 9.95 -15.91 -20.09
C THR A 107 10.21 -15.12 -21.38
N PRO A 108 9.33 -15.17 -22.42
CA PRO A 108 9.54 -14.38 -23.64
C PRO A 108 9.34 -12.87 -23.42
N LEU A 109 8.63 -12.45 -22.37
CA LEU A 109 8.23 -11.06 -22.13
C LEU A 109 9.22 -10.27 -21.27
N LEU A 110 9.89 -10.93 -20.32
CA LEU A 110 10.65 -10.24 -19.25
C LEU A 110 11.75 -9.30 -19.78
N ARG A 111 12.39 -9.65 -20.90
CA ARG A 111 13.42 -8.79 -21.50
C ARG A 111 12.87 -7.47 -22.05
N ASN A 112 11.57 -7.42 -22.37
CA ASN A 112 10.89 -6.27 -22.92
C ASN A 112 10.10 -5.45 -21.88
N VAL A 113 10.22 -5.78 -20.58
CA VAL A 113 9.60 -4.98 -19.51
C VAL A 113 10.31 -3.63 -19.40
N GLY A 114 9.54 -2.54 -19.51
CA GLY A 114 10.02 -1.16 -19.42
C GLY A 114 10.53 -0.79 -18.03
N ARG A 115 11.07 0.43 -17.91
CA ARG A 115 11.44 1.00 -16.60
C ARG A 115 10.20 1.17 -15.74
N CYS A 116 10.30 0.81 -14.46
CA CYS A 116 9.17 0.84 -13.54
C CYS A 116 7.95 0.06 -14.06
N GLY A 117 8.17 -1.05 -14.78
CA GLY A 117 7.10 -1.93 -15.23
C GLY A 117 6.32 -2.55 -14.08
N ARG A 118 5.10 -3.00 -14.37
CA ARG A 118 4.20 -3.62 -13.39
C ARG A 118 3.83 -5.03 -13.80
N LEU A 119 4.20 -6.01 -13.00
CA LEU A 119 3.82 -7.40 -13.21
C LEU A 119 2.75 -7.80 -12.20
N VAL A 120 1.72 -8.49 -12.65
CA VAL A 120 0.65 -8.99 -11.77
C VAL A 120 0.31 -10.41 -12.15
N VAL A 121 0.26 -11.29 -11.16
CA VAL A 121 -0.37 -12.60 -11.29
C VAL A 121 -1.71 -12.52 -10.56
N VAL A 122 -2.79 -12.89 -11.22
CA VAL A 122 -4.12 -12.97 -10.59
C VAL A 122 -4.49 -14.44 -10.40
N GLY A 123 -4.69 -14.86 -9.16
CA GLY A 123 -5.07 -16.22 -8.80
C GLY A 123 -6.43 -16.29 -8.09
N THR A 124 -6.87 -17.49 -7.78
CA THR A 124 -8.02 -17.76 -6.92
C THR A 124 -7.56 -17.91 -5.48
N THR A 125 -8.27 -17.32 -4.52
CA THR A 125 -7.95 -17.42 -3.08
C THR A 125 -7.75 -18.89 -2.66
N PRO A 126 -6.53 -19.31 -2.26
CA PRO A 126 -6.20 -20.74 -2.11
C PRO A 126 -7.10 -21.46 -1.10
N ASP A 127 -7.48 -20.79 -0.02
CA ASP A 127 -8.31 -21.39 1.04
C ASP A 127 -9.80 -21.52 0.65
N GLN A 128 -10.19 -21.00 -0.52
CA GLN A 128 -11.55 -21.02 -1.04
C GLN A 128 -11.69 -21.90 -2.30
N THR A 129 -10.62 -22.53 -2.79
CA THR A 129 -10.66 -23.34 -4.02
C THR A 129 -11.47 -24.63 -3.86
N GLY A 130 -11.92 -25.20 -5.00
CA GLY A 130 -12.77 -26.39 -5.00
C GLY A 130 -12.02 -27.72 -4.85
N SER A 131 -10.69 -27.71 -4.97
CA SER A 131 -9.87 -28.93 -4.89
C SER A 131 -8.51 -28.70 -4.20
N VAL A 132 -7.93 -29.78 -3.67
CA VAL A 132 -6.60 -29.75 -3.04
C VAL A 132 -5.52 -29.37 -4.06
N ASP A 133 -5.59 -29.92 -5.27
CA ASP A 133 -4.59 -29.66 -6.32
C ASP A 133 -4.62 -28.19 -6.75
N GLU A 134 -5.80 -27.60 -6.88
CA GLU A 134 -5.97 -26.18 -7.18
C GLU A 134 -5.44 -25.34 -6.01
N ARG A 135 -5.76 -25.69 -4.76
CA ARG A 135 -5.24 -24.98 -3.58
C ARG A 135 -3.71 -24.95 -3.58
N VAL A 136 -3.07 -26.08 -3.86
CA VAL A 136 -1.61 -26.19 -3.92
C VAL A 136 -1.05 -25.32 -5.06
N ALA A 137 -1.65 -25.39 -6.25
CA ALA A 137 -1.20 -24.61 -7.40
C ALA A 137 -1.35 -23.11 -7.17
N GLN A 138 -2.51 -22.67 -6.68
CA GLN A 138 -2.77 -21.25 -6.38
C GLN A 138 -1.83 -20.75 -5.28
N ARG A 139 -1.61 -21.53 -4.21
CA ARG A 139 -0.68 -21.16 -3.13
C ARG A 139 0.76 -21.01 -3.63
N ALA A 140 1.19 -21.82 -4.60
CA ALA A 140 2.53 -21.79 -5.16
C ALA A 140 2.86 -20.48 -5.91
N LEU A 141 1.83 -19.75 -6.37
CA LEU A 141 1.99 -18.48 -7.08
C LEU A 141 2.74 -17.43 -6.25
N GLU A 142 2.64 -17.46 -4.93
CA GLU A 142 3.38 -16.52 -4.07
C GLU A 142 4.89 -16.77 -4.10
N GLY A 143 5.32 -18.03 -4.14
CA GLY A 143 6.73 -18.37 -4.28
C GLY A 143 7.29 -17.87 -5.62
N PHE A 144 6.50 -18.02 -6.68
CA PHE A 144 6.84 -17.51 -8.01
C PHE A 144 6.96 -15.98 -8.01
N THR A 145 5.92 -15.25 -7.60
CA THR A 145 5.90 -13.78 -7.65
C THR A 145 6.96 -13.16 -6.74
N ARG A 146 7.16 -13.70 -5.53
CA ARG A 146 8.23 -13.20 -4.64
C ARG A 146 9.62 -13.42 -5.23
N SER A 147 9.85 -14.53 -5.92
CA SER A 147 11.13 -14.79 -6.58
C SER A 147 11.31 -13.86 -7.79
N LEU A 148 10.28 -13.72 -8.61
CA LEU A 148 10.30 -12.84 -9.78
C LEU A 148 10.63 -11.40 -9.41
N GLY A 149 10.08 -10.88 -8.30
CA GLY A 149 10.36 -9.51 -7.84
C GLY A 149 11.84 -9.25 -7.55
N LYS A 150 12.57 -10.28 -7.12
CA LYS A 150 14.02 -10.21 -6.86
C LYS A 150 14.87 -10.35 -8.13
N GLU A 151 14.27 -10.81 -9.22
CA GLU A 151 14.93 -10.92 -10.54
C GLU A 151 14.65 -9.71 -11.43
N LEU A 152 13.54 -9.01 -11.19
CA LEU A 152 13.18 -7.80 -11.90
C LEU A 152 14.22 -6.69 -11.68
N GLN A 153 14.37 -5.86 -12.71
CA GLN A 153 15.35 -4.77 -12.75
C GLN A 153 14.66 -3.45 -13.10
N ARG A 154 15.42 -2.34 -13.03
CA ARG A 154 14.97 -1.01 -13.48
C ARG A 154 13.68 -0.54 -12.78
N GLY A 155 13.55 -0.84 -11.50
CA GLY A 155 12.43 -0.42 -10.65
C GLY A 155 11.09 -1.06 -10.98
N ALA A 156 11.06 -2.12 -11.79
CA ALA A 156 9.84 -2.90 -12.02
C ALA A 156 9.43 -3.65 -10.75
N THR A 157 8.13 -3.85 -10.56
CA THR A 157 7.57 -4.53 -9.38
C THR A 157 6.63 -5.65 -9.80
N VAL A 158 6.41 -6.61 -8.92
CA VAL A 158 5.47 -7.71 -9.11
C VAL A 158 4.55 -7.87 -7.92
N GLN A 159 3.27 -8.17 -8.19
CA GLN A 159 2.29 -8.51 -7.16
C GLN A 159 1.55 -9.80 -7.48
N LEU A 160 1.04 -10.42 -6.43
CA LEU A 160 0.02 -11.46 -6.52
C LEU A 160 -1.30 -10.89 -6.03
N VAL A 161 -2.37 -11.08 -6.79
CA VAL A 161 -3.73 -10.73 -6.38
C VAL A 161 -4.56 -12.01 -6.37
N TYR A 162 -5.08 -12.38 -5.20
CA TYR A 162 -6.08 -13.43 -5.10
C TYR A 162 -7.48 -12.82 -5.15
N LEU A 163 -8.31 -13.37 -6.02
CA LEU A 163 -9.73 -13.04 -6.12
C LEU A 163 -10.54 -14.23 -5.58
N SER A 164 -11.55 -13.95 -4.76
CA SER A 164 -12.50 -14.97 -4.32
C SER A 164 -13.12 -15.71 -5.51
N PRO A 165 -13.28 -17.04 -5.45
CA PRO A 165 -13.97 -17.79 -6.51
C PRO A 165 -15.44 -17.42 -6.63
N ASP A 166 -16.04 -16.87 -5.57
CA ASP A 166 -17.44 -16.42 -5.54
C ASP A 166 -17.64 -15.04 -6.18
N ALA A 167 -16.56 -14.35 -6.57
CA ALA A 167 -16.67 -13.09 -7.31
C ALA A 167 -17.36 -13.33 -8.65
N LYS A 168 -18.34 -12.46 -8.98
CA LYS A 168 -19.09 -12.56 -10.22
C LYS A 168 -18.17 -12.45 -11.45
N PRO A 169 -18.58 -12.97 -12.62
CA PRO A 169 -17.75 -12.93 -13.84
C PRO A 169 -17.28 -11.54 -14.28
N GLY A 170 -17.96 -10.47 -13.89
CA GLY A 170 -17.52 -9.10 -14.17
C GLY A 170 -16.28 -8.66 -13.38
N ALA A 171 -15.95 -9.36 -12.28
CA ALA A 171 -14.81 -9.12 -11.41
C ALA A 171 -14.62 -7.64 -11.00
N THR A 172 -15.71 -6.88 -10.83
CA THR A 172 -15.65 -5.44 -10.60
C THR A 172 -14.92 -5.07 -9.30
N GLY A 173 -15.03 -5.91 -8.26
CA GLY A 173 -14.28 -5.77 -7.00
C GLY A 173 -12.75 -5.81 -7.15
N LEU A 174 -12.23 -6.33 -8.27
CA LEU A 174 -10.81 -6.40 -8.58
C LEU A 174 -10.25 -5.07 -9.12
N GLU A 175 -11.09 -4.22 -9.70
CA GLU A 175 -10.67 -3.12 -10.56
C GLU A 175 -9.78 -2.09 -9.82
N SER A 176 -10.16 -1.68 -8.60
CA SER A 176 -9.37 -0.69 -7.84
C SER A 176 -7.96 -1.21 -7.50
N THR A 177 -7.84 -2.49 -7.17
CA THR A 177 -6.56 -3.17 -6.90
C THR A 177 -5.68 -3.18 -8.15
N MET A 178 -6.26 -3.53 -9.30
CA MET A 178 -5.51 -3.57 -10.55
C MET A 178 -5.08 -2.18 -10.99
N ARG A 179 -5.94 -1.17 -10.88
CA ARG A 179 -5.59 0.24 -11.19
C ARG A 179 -4.50 0.78 -10.26
N PHE A 180 -4.54 0.45 -8.97
CA PHE A 180 -3.47 0.80 -8.04
C PHE A 180 -2.14 0.18 -8.45
N ILE A 181 -2.12 -1.15 -8.67
CA ILE A 181 -0.89 -1.88 -9.01
C ILE A 181 -0.35 -1.43 -10.37
N LEU A 182 -1.21 -1.34 -11.38
CA LEU A 182 -0.90 -0.90 -12.74
C LEU A 182 -0.81 0.63 -12.83
N SER A 183 -0.15 1.26 -11.88
CA SER A 183 0.11 2.69 -11.91
C SER A 183 1.44 3.07 -11.24
N ALA A 184 1.78 4.34 -11.35
CA ALA A 184 2.88 4.93 -10.60
C ALA A 184 2.58 5.11 -9.09
N ARG A 185 1.33 4.88 -8.64
CA ARG A 185 0.94 4.99 -7.22
C ARG A 185 1.50 3.83 -6.38
N SER A 186 1.71 2.66 -6.98
CA SER A 186 2.24 1.45 -6.32
C SER A 186 3.78 1.37 -6.29
N ALA A 187 4.50 2.47 -6.52
CA ALA A 187 5.92 2.49 -6.84
C ALA A 187 6.84 1.73 -5.86
N TYR A 188 6.48 1.68 -4.58
CA TYR A 188 7.26 1.04 -3.52
C TYR A 188 6.53 -0.15 -2.85
N VAL A 189 5.44 -0.61 -3.45
CA VAL A 189 4.81 -1.88 -3.14
C VAL A 189 5.40 -2.90 -4.11
N ASP A 190 5.99 -3.98 -3.58
CA ASP A 190 6.65 -4.99 -4.40
C ASP A 190 6.71 -6.34 -3.67
N GLY A 191 6.43 -7.42 -4.40
CA GLY A 191 6.38 -8.79 -3.88
C GLY A 191 5.31 -9.00 -2.80
N GLN A 192 4.17 -8.32 -2.92
CA GLN A 192 3.06 -8.40 -1.97
C GLN A 192 1.91 -9.24 -2.52
N VAL A 193 1.02 -9.64 -1.61
CA VAL A 193 -0.16 -10.44 -1.89
C VAL A 193 -1.39 -9.65 -1.48
N PHE A 194 -2.28 -9.39 -2.42
CA PHE A 194 -3.58 -8.74 -2.20
C PHE A 194 -4.67 -9.80 -2.19
N TYR A 195 -5.63 -9.69 -1.27
CA TYR A 195 -6.83 -10.52 -1.22
C TYR A 195 -8.05 -9.66 -1.50
N VAL A 196 -8.76 -10.00 -2.57
CA VAL A 196 -10.00 -9.37 -3.01
C VAL A 196 -11.16 -10.35 -2.79
N GLY A 197 -12.19 -9.90 -2.08
CA GLY A 197 -13.40 -10.66 -1.78
C GLY A 197 -14.32 -10.86 -2.98
N ALA A 198 -15.55 -11.29 -2.70
CA ALA A 198 -16.55 -11.63 -3.71
C ALA A 198 -17.47 -10.46 -4.10
N ASP A 199 -17.48 -9.38 -3.31
CA ASP A 199 -18.38 -8.26 -3.51
C ASP A 199 -18.11 -7.54 -4.83
N ASP A 200 -19.18 -7.14 -5.51
CA ASP A 200 -19.07 -6.20 -6.63
C ASP A 200 -18.62 -4.83 -6.13
N ALA A 201 -17.96 -4.07 -7.00
CA ALA A 201 -17.60 -2.67 -6.76
C ALA A 201 -18.18 -1.76 -7.84
N THR A 202 -18.39 -0.50 -7.47
CA THR A 202 -18.75 0.56 -8.41
C THR A 202 -17.56 1.49 -8.55
N ALA A 203 -17.17 1.78 -9.80
CA ALA A 203 -16.14 2.76 -10.08
C ALA A 203 -16.50 4.14 -9.49
N PRO A 204 -15.52 4.92 -8.99
CA PRO A 204 -15.75 6.32 -8.68
C PRO A 204 -16.15 7.07 -9.95
N ALA A 205 -16.74 8.26 -9.77
CA ALA A 205 -17.06 9.13 -10.90
C ALA A 205 -15.82 9.54 -11.69
N ASP A 206 -14.66 9.63 -11.02
CA ASP A 206 -13.36 9.95 -11.60
C ASP A 206 -12.28 9.12 -10.89
N TRP A 207 -11.53 8.31 -11.65
CA TRP A 207 -10.43 7.49 -11.12
C TRP A 207 -9.20 8.30 -10.72
N ASP A 208 -9.03 9.52 -11.24
CA ASP A 208 -7.97 10.43 -10.82
C ASP A 208 -8.33 11.17 -9.52
N ARG A 209 -9.63 11.32 -9.23
CA ARG A 209 -10.15 11.90 -7.97
C ARG A 209 -11.09 10.91 -7.24
N PRO A 210 -10.58 9.74 -6.83
CA PRO A 210 -11.42 8.64 -6.34
C PRO A 210 -12.09 8.94 -4.99
N LEU A 211 -11.62 9.94 -4.24
CA LEU A 211 -12.14 10.32 -2.93
C LEU A 211 -12.99 11.60 -2.97
N GLU A 212 -13.46 12.00 -4.16
CA GLU A 212 -14.29 13.20 -4.30
C GLU A 212 -15.50 13.17 -3.35
N GLY A 213 -15.62 14.23 -2.55
CA GLY A 213 -16.72 14.39 -1.60
C GLY A 213 -16.59 13.58 -0.30
N LYS A 214 -15.53 12.78 -0.14
CA LYS A 214 -15.27 11.98 1.06
C LYS A 214 -14.68 12.82 2.20
N VAL A 215 -15.00 12.46 3.44
CA VAL A 215 -14.44 13.09 4.65
C VAL A 215 -13.49 12.11 5.33
N ALA A 216 -12.24 12.52 5.54
CA ALA A 216 -11.19 11.66 6.05
C ALA A 216 -10.53 12.21 7.31
N ILE A 217 -10.51 11.41 8.37
CA ILE A 217 -9.80 11.68 9.62
C ILE A 217 -8.41 11.06 9.55
N ILE A 218 -7.37 11.85 9.76
CA ILE A 218 -5.98 11.39 9.71
C ILE A 218 -5.30 11.76 11.02
N THR A 219 -4.92 10.76 11.81
CA THR A 219 -4.20 10.99 13.08
C THR A 219 -2.68 11.10 12.87
N GLY A 220 -2.00 11.90 13.69
CA GLY A 220 -0.57 12.17 13.53
C GLY A 220 -0.25 12.97 12.26
N ALA A 221 -1.13 13.90 11.90
CA ALA A 221 -1.11 14.60 10.60
C ALA A 221 -0.25 15.87 10.58
N ALA A 222 0.40 16.27 11.68
CA ALA A 222 1.16 17.52 11.70
C ALA A 222 2.40 17.51 10.80
N ARG A 223 2.97 16.32 10.53
CA ARG A 223 4.21 16.16 9.74
C ARG A 223 4.39 14.75 9.16
N GLY A 224 5.47 14.57 8.40
CA GLY A 224 5.94 13.26 7.93
C GLY A 224 4.90 12.51 7.10
N ILE A 225 4.74 11.22 7.39
CA ILE A 225 3.80 10.34 6.67
C ILE A 225 2.36 10.84 6.82
N GLY A 226 1.93 11.23 8.03
CA GLY A 226 0.56 11.72 8.26
C GLY A 226 0.22 12.97 7.44
N ALA A 227 1.13 13.94 7.37
CA ALA A 227 0.94 15.11 6.52
C ALA A 227 0.90 14.75 5.03
N THR A 228 1.70 13.77 4.60
CA THR A 228 1.69 13.31 3.21
C THR A 228 0.41 12.55 2.86
N ILE A 229 -0.15 11.78 3.80
CA ILE A 229 -1.47 11.15 3.64
C ILE A 229 -2.54 12.23 3.44
N ALA A 230 -2.51 13.30 4.24
CA ALA A 230 -3.43 14.42 4.07
C ALA A 230 -3.32 15.07 2.68
N GLU A 231 -2.09 15.26 2.19
CA GLU A 231 -1.84 15.81 0.84
C GLU A 231 -2.37 14.91 -0.27
N VAL A 232 -2.13 13.60 -0.20
CA VAL A 232 -2.62 12.62 -1.18
C VAL A 232 -4.14 12.53 -1.15
N PHE A 233 -4.75 12.52 0.04
CA PHE A 233 -6.20 12.44 0.19
C PHE A 233 -6.90 13.67 -0.37
N ALA A 234 -6.37 14.87 -0.11
CA ALA A 234 -6.91 16.10 -0.68
C ALA A 234 -6.70 16.18 -2.21
N ARG A 235 -5.54 15.73 -2.71
CA ARG A 235 -5.31 15.58 -4.16
C ARG A 235 -6.39 14.70 -4.80
N ASP A 236 -6.72 13.60 -4.14
CA ASP A 236 -7.71 12.62 -4.61
C ASP A 236 -9.17 13.07 -4.35
N GLY A 237 -9.40 14.25 -3.77
CA GLY A 237 -10.72 14.89 -3.63
C GLY A 237 -11.35 14.87 -2.24
N ALA A 238 -10.68 14.31 -1.24
CA ALA A 238 -11.22 14.23 0.12
C ALA A 238 -11.11 15.56 0.88
N LYS A 239 -12.07 15.79 1.78
CA LYS A 239 -12.00 16.79 2.85
C LYS A 239 -11.28 16.19 4.04
N VAL A 240 -10.21 16.82 4.49
CA VAL A 240 -9.33 16.25 5.53
C VAL A 240 -9.57 16.88 6.90
N VAL A 241 -9.76 16.03 7.91
CA VAL A 241 -9.62 16.36 9.33
C VAL A 241 -8.24 15.91 9.78
N ALA A 242 -7.31 16.86 9.89
CA ALA A 242 -5.95 16.61 10.34
C ALA A 242 -5.91 16.64 11.87
N VAL A 243 -5.59 15.50 12.49
CA VAL A 243 -5.55 15.34 13.95
C VAL A 243 -4.12 15.13 14.40
N ASP A 244 -3.68 15.88 15.41
CA ASP A 244 -2.39 15.67 16.09
C ASP A 244 -2.44 16.28 17.49
N VAL A 245 -1.43 16.03 18.31
CA VAL A 245 -1.38 16.49 19.69
C VAL A 245 -1.32 18.04 19.77
N PRO A 246 -1.85 18.67 20.82
CA PRO A 246 -1.85 20.13 20.95
C PRO A 246 -0.46 20.78 20.85
N GLN A 247 0.59 20.07 21.25
CA GLN A 247 1.97 20.55 21.14
C GLN A 247 2.46 20.69 19.69
N ALA A 248 1.77 20.08 18.72
CA ALA A 248 2.07 20.14 17.30
C ALA A 248 1.12 21.06 16.51
N VAL A 249 0.28 21.85 17.19
CA VAL A 249 -0.82 22.63 16.57
C VAL A 249 -0.35 23.54 15.43
N GLU A 250 0.78 24.23 15.57
CA GLU A 250 1.28 25.11 14.50
C GLU A 250 1.62 24.36 13.20
N ALA A 251 2.20 23.16 13.32
CA ALA A 251 2.51 22.33 12.16
C ALA A 251 1.24 21.66 11.60
N LEU A 252 0.30 21.32 12.48
CA LEU A 252 -1.00 20.77 12.12
C LEU A 252 -1.84 21.77 11.32
N GLU A 253 -1.94 23.01 11.76
CA GLU A 253 -2.65 24.09 11.07
C GLU A 253 -2.04 24.37 9.69
N LYS A 254 -0.70 24.34 9.58
CA LYS A 254 -0.01 24.46 8.27
C LYS A 254 -0.38 23.31 7.33
N THR A 255 -0.44 22.08 7.83
CA THR A 255 -0.88 20.93 7.02
C THR A 255 -2.34 21.08 6.61
N ALA A 256 -3.24 21.37 7.55
CA ALA A 256 -4.66 21.57 7.28
C ALA A 256 -4.91 22.69 6.24
N ALA A 257 -4.26 23.85 6.40
CA ALA A 257 -4.37 24.96 5.45
C ALA A 257 -3.88 24.58 4.05
N ARG A 258 -2.75 23.85 3.95
CA ARG A 258 -2.18 23.41 2.66
C ARG A 258 -3.09 22.45 1.91
N VAL A 259 -3.87 21.63 2.61
CA VAL A 259 -4.78 20.65 2.02
C VAL A 259 -6.24 21.14 1.94
N GLY A 260 -6.51 22.38 2.37
CA GLY A 260 -7.88 22.91 2.43
C GLY A 260 -8.79 22.15 3.42
N GLY A 261 -8.19 21.54 4.45
CA GLY A 261 -8.88 20.79 5.50
C GLY A 261 -9.02 21.58 6.80
N THR A 262 -9.35 20.88 7.88
CA THR A 262 -9.48 21.43 9.24
C THR A 262 -8.51 20.75 10.19
N ALA A 263 -7.89 21.52 11.09
CA ALA A 263 -7.03 21.01 12.14
C ALA A 263 -7.85 20.70 13.41
N LEU A 264 -7.56 19.59 14.07
CA LEU A 264 -8.08 19.22 15.39
C LEU A 264 -6.92 18.82 16.30
N ALA A 265 -6.58 19.71 17.24
CA ALA A 265 -5.56 19.47 18.25
C ALA A 265 -6.11 18.55 19.35
N LEU A 266 -5.69 17.29 19.37
CA LEU A 266 -6.23 16.24 20.23
C LEU A 266 -5.17 15.17 20.57
N ASP A 267 -5.13 14.75 21.84
CA ASP A 267 -4.45 13.50 22.22
C ASP A 267 -5.39 12.31 21.95
N VAL A 268 -5.02 11.46 20.99
CA VAL A 268 -5.80 10.28 20.60
C VAL A 268 -5.98 9.24 21.72
N THR A 269 -5.19 9.33 22.79
CA THR A 269 -5.29 8.43 23.95
C THR A 269 -6.27 8.91 25.03
N ALA A 270 -6.73 10.16 24.94
CA ALA A 270 -7.69 10.72 25.87
C ALA A 270 -9.03 9.95 25.83
N ASP A 271 -9.70 9.86 26.98
CA ASP A 271 -10.96 9.12 27.09
C ASP A 271 -12.09 9.77 26.28
N ASP A 272 -12.04 11.07 26.08
CA ASP A 272 -13.01 11.87 25.31
C ASP A 272 -12.59 12.09 23.84
N ALA A 273 -11.54 11.43 23.36
CA ALA A 273 -11.04 11.61 21.99
C ALA A 273 -12.09 11.31 20.91
N VAL A 274 -12.91 10.27 21.11
CA VAL A 274 -14.02 9.92 20.21
C VAL A 274 -15.08 11.03 20.19
N ASP A 275 -15.40 11.60 21.35
CA ASP A 275 -16.41 12.66 21.48
C ASP A 275 -15.93 13.96 20.83
N GLN A 276 -14.66 14.32 21.02
CA GLN A 276 -14.06 15.50 20.38
C GLN A 276 -14.03 15.39 18.85
N ILE A 277 -13.62 14.23 18.31
CA ILE A 277 -13.66 13.99 16.85
C ILE A 277 -15.11 14.08 16.35
N THR A 278 -16.06 13.47 17.07
CA THR A 278 -17.47 13.49 16.69
C THR A 278 -18.04 14.91 16.70
N ALA A 279 -17.68 15.74 17.68
CA ALA A 279 -18.07 17.14 17.75
C ALA A 279 -17.51 17.94 16.57
N HIS A 280 -16.23 17.76 16.26
CA HIS A 280 -15.56 18.39 15.12
C HIS A 280 -16.23 18.02 13.79
N LEU A 281 -16.59 16.74 13.61
CA LEU A 281 -17.33 16.30 12.43
C LEU A 281 -18.71 16.95 12.32
N LYS A 282 -19.43 17.12 13.44
CA LYS A 282 -20.74 17.79 13.44
C LYS A 282 -20.63 19.25 13.04
N GLU A 283 -19.62 19.93 13.53
CA GLU A 283 -19.38 21.35 13.24
C GLU A 283 -19.04 21.59 11.76
N HIS A 284 -18.19 20.74 11.18
CA HIS A 284 -17.61 21.03 9.85
C HIS A 284 -18.12 20.15 8.71
N TYR A 285 -18.63 18.95 9.00
CA TYR A 285 -18.86 17.91 7.99
C TYR A 285 -20.18 17.15 8.18
N GLY A 286 -21.15 17.72 8.88
CA GLY A 286 -22.48 17.12 9.05
C GLY A 286 -22.49 15.86 9.93
N GLY A 287 -21.45 15.64 10.73
CA GLY A 287 -21.38 14.59 11.75
C GLY A 287 -20.98 13.21 11.23
N LYS A 288 -20.45 13.10 10.00
CA LYS A 288 -20.01 11.83 9.40
C LYS A 288 -18.59 11.92 8.86
N ALA A 289 -17.91 10.79 8.88
CA ALA A 289 -16.65 10.56 8.18
C ALA A 289 -16.74 9.29 7.34
N ASP A 290 -16.09 9.29 6.18
CA ASP A 290 -15.97 8.13 5.31
C ASP A 290 -14.71 7.33 5.62
N VAL A 291 -13.64 7.99 6.08
CA VAL A 291 -12.33 7.37 6.27
C VAL A 291 -11.72 7.70 7.62
N LEU A 292 -11.16 6.71 8.30
CA LEU A 292 -10.28 6.86 9.46
C LEU A 292 -8.91 6.25 9.16
N VAL A 293 -7.86 7.07 9.26
CA VAL A 293 -6.48 6.63 9.17
C VAL A 293 -5.80 6.74 10.54
N ASN A 294 -5.57 5.58 11.16
CA ASN A 294 -4.83 5.45 12.41
C ASN A 294 -3.31 5.46 12.13
N ASN A 295 -2.78 6.64 11.81
CA ASN A 295 -1.36 6.86 11.50
C ASN A 295 -0.54 7.30 12.73
N ALA A 296 -1.14 7.96 13.72
CA ALA A 296 -0.45 8.37 14.94
C ALA A 296 0.29 7.18 15.58
N GLY A 297 1.55 7.43 15.96
CA GLY A 297 2.39 6.39 16.53
C GLY A 297 3.68 6.94 17.09
N ILE A 298 4.18 6.30 18.15
CA ILE A 298 5.46 6.64 18.77
C ILE A 298 6.35 5.40 18.92
N THR A 299 7.65 5.65 19.03
CA THR A 299 8.66 4.67 19.42
C THR A 299 9.29 5.08 20.74
N ARG A 300 9.58 4.09 21.60
CA ARG A 300 10.34 4.24 22.85
C ARG A 300 11.28 3.06 22.97
N ASP A 301 12.29 3.07 22.10
CA ASP A 301 13.16 1.92 21.88
C ASP A 301 14.05 1.67 23.11
N LYS A 302 14.02 0.43 23.59
CA LYS A 302 14.84 -0.04 24.69
C LYS A 302 14.87 -1.57 24.66
N LEU A 303 16.01 -2.17 25.02
CA LEU A 303 16.04 -3.62 25.26
C LEU A 303 15.07 -3.96 26.40
N LEU A 304 14.33 -5.06 26.28
CA LEU A 304 13.31 -5.45 27.25
C LEU A 304 13.86 -5.54 28.69
N ALA A 305 15.09 -6.04 28.85
CA ALA A 305 15.78 -6.10 30.15
C ALA A 305 15.99 -4.73 30.82
N ASN A 306 15.89 -3.63 30.06
CA ASN A 306 16.05 -2.26 30.52
C ASN A 306 14.79 -1.40 30.27
N MET A 307 13.66 -2.02 29.93
CA MET A 307 12.40 -1.35 29.65
C MET A 307 11.72 -0.96 30.98
N ASP A 308 11.16 0.25 31.04
CA ASP A 308 10.31 0.67 32.14
C ASP A 308 8.83 0.74 31.71
N ASP A 309 7.95 0.80 32.70
CA ASP A 309 6.50 0.81 32.49
C ASP A 309 6.06 2.04 31.69
N ALA A 310 6.68 3.20 31.90
CA ALA A 310 6.33 4.43 31.19
C ALA A 310 6.57 4.30 29.68
N ARG A 311 7.72 3.74 29.27
CA ARG A 311 8.03 3.49 27.86
C ARG A 311 7.16 2.39 27.25
N TRP A 312 6.86 1.35 28.02
CA TRP A 312 5.98 0.27 27.56
C TRP A 312 4.55 0.78 27.34
N ASN A 313 3.95 1.36 28.39
CA ASN A 313 2.55 1.77 28.40
C ASN A 313 2.28 2.92 27.42
N ALA A 314 3.19 3.88 27.27
CA ALA A 314 3.01 4.96 26.30
C ALA A 314 2.91 4.44 24.85
N VAL A 315 3.77 3.49 24.47
CA VAL A 315 3.75 2.89 23.14
C VAL A 315 2.48 2.08 22.92
N LEU A 316 2.05 1.30 23.92
CA LEU A 316 0.81 0.53 23.87
C LEU A 316 -0.43 1.42 23.74
N ALA A 317 -0.51 2.49 24.54
CA ALA A 317 -1.61 3.43 24.55
C ALA A 317 -1.80 4.10 23.19
N VAL A 318 -0.73 4.67 22.63
CA VAL A 318 -0.80 5.42 21.37
C VAL A 318 -0.97 4.50 20.16
N ASN A 319 -0.22 3.40 20.09
CA ASN A 319 -0.08 2.65 18.84
C ASN A 319 -1.14 1.55 18.66
N LEU A 320 -1.86 1.16 19.73
CA LEU A 320 -2.82 0.06 19.68
C LEU A 320 -4.14 0.39 20.37
N LEU A 321 -4.11 0.80 21.65
CA LEU A 321 -5.34 1.06 22.41
C LEU A 321 -6.15 2.23 21.84
N ALA A 322 -5.48 3.33 21.50
CA ALA A 322 -6.14 4.47 20.85
C ALA A 322 -6.74 4.10 19.49
N PRO A 323 -6.02 3.50 18.52
CA PRO A 323 -6.61 3.03 17.27
C PRO A 323 -7.83 2.12 17.43
N GLN A 324 -7.77 1.19 18.40
CA GLN A 324 -8.91 0.31 18.71
C GLN A 324 -10.11 1.13 19.21
N ARG A 325 -9.92 1.97 20.23
CA ARG A 325 -10.97 2.81 20.82
C ARG A 325 -11.58 3.77 19.79
N LEU A 326 -10.77 4.41 18.97
CA LEU A 326 -11.23 5.31 17.92
C LEU A 326 -12.08 4.57 16.87
N THR A 327 -11.61 3.40 16.43
CA THR A 327 -12.33 2.58 15.44
C THR A 327 -13.67 2.11 15.99
N GLU A 328 -13.67 1.47 17.16
CA GLU A 328 -14.90 0.97 17.78
C GLU A 328 -15.86 2.10 18.14
N GLY A 329 -15.37 3.19 18.73
CA GLY A 329 -16.18 4.32 19.17
C GLY A 329 -16.84 5.09 18.03
N LEU A 330 -16.09 5.42 16.97
CA LEU A 330 -16.62 6.15 15.81
C LEU A 330 -17.58 5.31 14.98
N VAL A 331 -17.40 3.99 14.94
CA VAL A 331 -18.37 3.08 14.29
C VAL A 331 -19.61 2.92 15.16
N ALA A 332 -19.45 2.71 16.48
CA ALA A 332 -20.57 2.49 17.41
C ALA A 332 -21.49 3.72 17.51
N ASN A 333 -20.93 4.94 17.52
CA ASN A 333 -21.73 6.17 17.54
C ASN A 333 -22.24 6.59 16.15
N GLY A 334 -21.89 5.82 15.11
CA GLY A 334 -22.33 6.03 13.73
C GLY A 334 -21.62 7.16 12.98
N SER A 335 -20.54 7.75 13.52
CA SER A 335 -19.73 8.73 12.80
C SER A 335 -19.11 8.12 11.53
N ILE A 336 -18.73 6.84 11.58
CA ILE A 336 -18.34 6.04 10.42
C ILE A 336 -19.41 4.96 10.21
N GLY A 337 -19.98 4.91 9.01
CA GLY A 337 -21.09 4.02 8.65
C GLY A 337 -20.84 3.29 7.34
N GLU A 338 -21.92 2.87 6.67
CA GLU A 338 -21.87 2.16 5.39
C GLU A 338 -20.98 2.89 4.37
N GLY A 339 -20.12 2.13 3.67
CA GLY A 339 -19.12 2.68 2.78
C GLY A 339 -17.86 3.19 3.48
N GLY A 340 -17.77 3.06 4.81
CA GLY A 340 -16.64 3.51 5.61
C GLY A 340 -15.35 2.71 5.33
N ARG A 341 -14.21 3.35 5.61
CA ARG A 341 -12.86 2.79 5.42
C ARG A 341 -12.01 3.06 6.65
N VAL A 342 -11.41 2.02 7.22
CA VAL A 342 -10.47 2.14 8.34
C VAL A 342 -9.11 1.63 7.89
N ILE A 343 -8.07 2.45 8.05
CA ILE A 343 -6.71 2.08 7.68
C ILE A 343 -5.78 2.26 8.87
N GLY A 344 -5.16 1.16 9.30
CA GLY A 344 -4.18 1.14 10.39
C GLY A 344 -2.74 1.15 9.88
N LEU A 345 -1.84 1.87 10.57
CA LEU A 345 -0.41 1.79 10.30
C LEU A 345 0.23 0.71 11.20
N SER A 346 0.54 -0.44 10.60
CA SER A 346 1.45 -1.45 11.13
C SER A 346 2.91 -1.07 10.87
N SER A 347 3.83 -2.04 10.74
CA SER A 347 5.25 -1.84 10.43
C SER A 347 5.91 -3.18 10.09
N MET A 348 7.00 -3.15 9.32
CA MET A 348 7.91 -4.30 9.20
C MET A 348 8.38 -4.85 10.56
N ALA A 349 8.54 -4.00 11.59
CA ALA A 349 8.89 -4.47 12.93
C ALA A 349 7.78 -5.29 13.60
N GLY A 350 6.51 -5.06 13.24
CA GLY A 350 5.38 -5.87 13.71
C GLY A 350 5.33 -7.26 13.07
N ILE A 351 5.92 -7.42 11.88
CA ILE A 351 5.95 -8.69 11.14
C ILE A 351 7.21 -9.49 11.49
N ALA A 352 8.39 -8.85 11.39
CA ALA A 352 9.68 -9.53 11.51
C ALA A 352 10.32 -9.38 12.91
N GLY A 353 9.74 -8.56 13.79
CA GLY A 353 10.40 -8.11 15.02
C GLY A 353 11.55 -7.13 14.74
N ASN A 354 12.03 -6.46 15.79
CA ASN A 354 13.23 -5.65 15.73
C ASN A 354 13.89 -5.51 17.10
N ARG A 355 15.23 -5.46 17.13
CA ARG A 355 15.98 -5.37 18.39
C ARG A 355 15.67 -4.05 19.11
N GLY A 356 15.29 -4.14 20.38
CA GLY A 356 14.96 -2.97 21.20
C GLY A 356 13.55 -2.43 21.00
N GLN A 357 12.72 -3.14 20.23
CA GLN A 357 11.36 -2.71 19.88
C GLN A 357 10.30 -3.74 20.31
N THR A 358 10.49 -4.43 21.43
CA THR A 358 9.49 -5.42 21.91
C THR A 358 8.13 -4.79 22.18
N ASN A 359 8.10 -3.59 22.77
CA ASN A 359 6.88 -2.79 22.92
C ASN A 359 6.29 -2.40 21.55
N TYR A 360 7.08 -1.79 20.68
CA TYR A 360 6.61 -1.28 19.39
C TYR A 360 6.14 -2.41 18.45
N ALA A 361 6.94 -3.47 18.29
CA ALA A 361 6.59 -4.64 17.50
C ALA A 361 5.29 -5.29 17.99
N ALA A 362 5.10 -5.43 19.31
CA ALA A 362 3.85 -5.94 19.87
C ALA A 362 2.64 -5.09 19.44
N THR A 363 2.75 -3.76 19.47
CA THR A 363 1.65 -2.88 19.01
C THR A 363 1.39 -2.96 17.51
N LYS A 364 2.45 -3.06 16.70
CA LYS A 364 2.31 -3.10 15.23
C LYS A 364 1.84 -4.48 14.73
N ALA A 365 2.19 -5.56 15.43
CA ALA A 365 1.53 -6.86 15.27
C ALA A 365 0.06 -6.78 15.71
N GLY A 366 -0.23 -6.14 16.85
CA GLY A 366 -1.59 -5.89 17.32
C GLY A 366 -2.45 -5.12 16.33
N MET A 367 -1.89 -4.20 15.54
CA MET A 367 -2.61 -3.51 14.47
C MET A 367 -3.05 -4.45 13.33
N ILE A 368 -2.24 -5.47 13.02
CA ILE A 368 -2.62 -6.54 12.09
C ILE A 368 -3.74 -7.37 12.72
N GLY A 369 -3.58 -7.77 13.99
CA GLY A 369 -4.63 -8.49 14.72
C GLY A 369 -5.96 -7.72 14.82
N LEU A 370 -5.91 -6.39 14.99
CA LEU A 370 -7.10 -5.53 14.98
C LEU A 370 -7.78 -5.53 13.60
N THR A 371 -6.98 -5.49 12.54
CA THR A 371 -7.45 -5.56 11.14
C THR A 371 -8.14 -6.90 10.88
N ASP A 372 -7.49 -8.01 11.24
CA ASP A 372 -8.01 -9.37 11.03
C ASP A 372 -9.28 -9.61 11.85
N ALA A 373 -9.30 -9.18 13.12
CA ALA A 373 -10.41 -9.42 14.04
C ALA A 373 -11.64 -8.58 13.70
N LEU A 374 -11.46 -7.32 13.28
CA LEU A 374 -12.58 -6.43 12.99
C LEU A 374 -13.08 -6.52 11.54
N ALA A 375 -12.30 -7.05 10.59
CA ALA A 375 -12.73 -7.21 9.20
C ALA A 375 -14.10 -7.89 9.05
N PRO A 376 -14.37 -9.08 9.62
CA PRO A 376 -15.68 -9.72 9.50
C PRO A 376 -16.80 -8.95 10.23
N VAL A 377 -16.49 -8.30 11.35
CA VAL A 377 -17.46 -7.52 12.14
C VAL A 377 -17.89 -6.24 11.40
N LEU A 378 -16.93 -5.56 10.78
CA LEU A 378 -17.15 -4.32 10.03
C LEU A 378 -17.74 -4.58 8.64
N ALA A 379 -17.43 -5.72 8.01
CA ALA A 379 -18.04 -6.13 6.74
C ALA A 379 -19.58 -6.18 6.84
N ALA A 380 -20.12 -6.68 7.97
CA ALA A 380 -21.57 -6.69 8.23
C ALA A 380 -22.21 -5.28 8.31
N LYS A 381 -21.40 -4.23 8.37
CA LYS A 381 -21.82 -2.82 8.38
C LYS A 381 -21.44 -2.08 7.08
N GLY A 382 -20.95 -2.79 6.07
CA GLY A 382 -20.46 -2.19 4.82
C GLY A 382 -19.17 -1.37 5.00
N ILE A 383 -18.37 -1.67 6.03
CA ILE A 383 -17.12 -0.99 6.35
C ILE A 383 -15.94 -1.93 6.10
N THR A 384 -14.87 -1.44 5.49
CA THR A 384 -13.62 -2.20 5.36
C THR A 384 -12.58 -1.72 6.37
N ILE A 385 -11.70 -2.64 6.79
CA ILE A 385 -10.53 -2.32 7.59
C ILE A 385 -9.30 -3.01 6.98
N ASN A 386 -8.21 -2.27 6.83
CA ASN A 386 -6.95 -2.78 6.29
C ASN A 386 -5.76 -2.17 7.03
N ALA A 387 -4.59 -2.80 6.92
CA ALA A 387 -3.35 -2.31 7.48
C ALA A 387 -2.29 -2.07 6.39
N VAL A 388 -1.50 -1.01 6.60
CA VAL A 388 -0.27 -0.75 5.84
C VAL A 388 0.92 -0.98 6.75
N ALA A 389 1.90 -1.74 6.28
CA ALA A 389 3.14 -2.04 7.02
C ALA A 389 4.36 -1.42 6.30
N PRO A 390 4.73 -0.16 6.61
CA PRO A 390 5.88 0.47 6.00
C PRO A 390 7.19 -0.25 6.35
N GLY A 391 8.09 -0.33 5.36
CA GLY A 391 9.49 -0.70 5.52
C GLY A 391 10.37 0.51 5.83
N PHE A 392 11.54 0.57 5.20
CA PHE A 392 12.42 1.73 5.31
C PHE A 392 11.88 2.88 4.45
N ILE A 393 11.41 3.94 5.09
CA ILE A 393 10.89 5.17 4.46
C ILE A 393 11.76 6.35 4.88
N GLU A 394 12.16 7.18 3.91
CA GLU A 394 12.93 8.40 4.16
C GLU A 394 12.03 9.43 4.88
N THR A 395 12.37 9.72 6.14
CA THR A 395 11.67 10.67 7.01
C THR A 395 12.67 11.33 7.96
N ASP A 396 12.25 12.38 8.67
CA ASP A 396 13.06 12.96 9.75
C ASP A 396 13.44 11.92 10.82
N MET A 397 12.58 10.92 11.05
CA MET A 397 12.84 9.85 12.02
C MET A 397 13.97 8.93 11.55
N THR A 398 13.93 8.47 10.30
CA THR A 398 14.98 7.60 9.74
C THR A 398 16.28 8.37 9.50
N ALA A 399 16.23 9.69 9.32
CA ALA A 399 17.40 10.54 9.25
C ALA A 399 18.24 10.53 10.54
N ALA A 400 17.63 10.26 11.71
CA ALA A 400 18.32 10.15 12.99
C ALA A 400 19.05 8.79 13.21
N ILE A 401 18.81 7.79 12.36
CA ILE A 401 19.48 6.48 12.45
C ILE A 401 20.96 6.63 12.06
N PRO A 402 21.90 5.98 12.78
CA PRO A 402 23.31 5.98 12.42
C PRO A 402 23.56 5.59 10.96
N LEU A 403 24.43 6.33 10.28
CA LEU A 403 24.60 6.29 8.82
C LEU A 403 24.76 4.86 8.25
N ALA A 404 25.59 4.02 8.86
CA ALA A 404 25.84 2.66 8.38
C ALA A 404 24.58 1.78 8.46
N THR A 405 23.91 1.76 9.62
CA THR A 405 22.65 1.02 9.81
C THR A 405 21.55 1.54 8.89
N ARG A 406 21.50 2.86 8.70
CA ARG A 406 20.55 3.52 7.80
C ARG A 406 20.74 3.09 6.35
N GLU A 407 21.99 3.08 5.87
CA GLU A 407 22.30 2.69 4.48
C GLU A 407 22.03 1.20 4.24
N VAL A 408 22.31 0.33 5.21
CA VAL A 408 21.93 -1.08 5.13
C VAL A 408 20.41 -1.22 5.00
N GLY A 409 19.63 -0.60 5.90
CA GLY A 409 18.17 -0.64 5.83
C GLY A 409 17.60 -0.08 4.52
N ARG A 410 18.23 0.97 3.98
CA ARG A 410 17.88 1.59 2.70
C ARG A 410 18.09 0.66 1.49
N ARG A 411 19.09 -0.22 1.53
CA ARG A 411 19.48 -1.06 0.37
C ARG A 411 19.03 -2.50 0.45
N LEU A 412 18.63 -3.02 1.61
CA LEU A 412 18.17 -4.40 1.78
C LEU A 412 16.71 -4.62 1.29
N ASN A 413 16.44 -4.26 0.05
CA ASN A 413 15.19 -4.47 -0.66
C ASN A 413 15.44 -4.55 -2.18
N SER A 414 14.50 -5.10 -2.95
CA SER A 414 14.67 -5.35 -4.40
C SER A 414 14.78 -4.07 -5.23
N LEU A 415 14.33 -2.93 -4.70
CA LEU A 415 14.40 -1.62 -5.37
C LEU A 415 15.66 -0.83 -5.01
N PHE A 416 16.52 -1.38 -4.14
CA PHE A 416 17.81 -0.85 -3.70
C PHE A 416 17.78 0.62 -3.24
N GLN A 417 16.65 1.10 -2.71
CA GLN A 417 16.51 2.48 -2.20
C GLN A 417 15.49 2.54 -1.07
N GLY A 418 15.45 3.66 -0.34
CA GLY A 418 14.41 3.93 0.65
C GLY A 418 13.12 4.43 0.00
N GLY A 419 11.98 4.06 0.57
CA GLY A 419 10.68 4.55 0.13
C GLY A 419 10.47 6.00 0.54
N GLN A 420 9.44 6.62 0.01
CA GLN A 420 9.03 7.98 0.33
C GLN A 420 7.68 7.97 1.08
N PRO A 421 7.39 8.99 1.90
CA PRO A 421 6.09 9.10 2.57
C PRO A 421 4.89 8.97 1.63
N VAL A 422 5.02 9.49 0.40
CA VAL A 422 3.97 9.38 -0.63
C VAL A 422 3.69 7.93 -1.00
N ASP A 423 4.69 7.05 -1.02
CA ASP A 423 4.48 5.64 -1.38
C ASP A 423 3.57 4.92 -0.35
N VAL A 424 3.67 5.33 0.92
CA VAL A 424 2.79 4.85 1.99
C VAL A 424 1.38 5.44 1.83
N ALA A 425 1.30 6.74 1.58
CA ALA A 425 0.04 7.45 1.41
C ALA A 425 -0.78 6.94 0.22
N GLU A 426 -0.15 6.58 -0.90
CA GLU A 426 -0.82 6.05 -2.08
C GLU A 426 -1.51 4.70 -1.81
N LEU A 427 -0.85 3.79 -1.06
CA LEU A 427 -1.48 2.52 -0.68
C LEU A 427 -2.67 2.76 0.27
N ILE A 428 -2.54 3.72 1.19
CA ILE A 428 -3.64 4.11 2.09
C ILE A 428 -4.79 4.71 1.27
N GLY A 429 -4.50 5.54 0.26
CA GLY A 429 -5.49 6.09 -0.67
C GLY A 429 -6.22 5.01 -1.47
N TYR A 430 -5.51 3.97 -1.91
CA TYR A 430 -6.11 2.79 -2.54
C TYR A 430 -7.13 2.11 -1.62
N PHE A 431 -6.77 1.84 -0.36
CA PHE A 431 -7.71 1.24 0.60
C PHE A 431 -8.90 2.15 0.92
N ALA A 432 -8.69 3.47 0.89
CA ALA A 432 -9.74 4.46 1.13
C ALA A 432 -10.72 4.62 -0.04
N SER A 433 -10.40 4.09 -1.23
CA SER A 433 -11.26 4.25 -2.41
C SER A 433 -12.66 3.65 -2.19
N PRO A 434 -13.73 4.33 -2.65
CA PRO A 434 -15.08 3.78 -2.62
C PRO A 434 -15.17 2.47 -3.42
N ALA A 435 -14.39 2.31 -4.49
CA ALA A 435 -14.34 1.09 -5.30
C ALA A 435 -13.54 -0.06 -4.66
N SER A 436 -12.89 0.16 -3.51
CA SER A 436 -12.15 -0.87 -2.77
C SER A 436 -13.00 -1.55 -1.68
N ASN A 437 -14.32 -1.64 -1.85
CA ASN A 437 -15.22 -2.26 -0.87
C ASN A 437 -15.00 -3.77 -0.73
N ALA A 438 -14.54 -4.45 -1.78
CA ALA A 438 -14.20 -5.87 -1.75
C ALA A 438 -12.85 -6.16 -1.07
N VAL A 439 -12.16 -5.15 -0.55
CA VAL A 439 -10.80 -5.29 0.02
C VAL A 439 -10.85 -4.95 1.51
N THR A 440 -10.85 -5.99 2.34
CA THR A 440 -10.86 -5.89 3.81
C THR A 440 -9.98 -6.98 4.41
N GLY A 441 -9.48 -6.78 5.63
CA GLY A 441 -8.61 -7.74 6.31
C GLY A 441 -7.22 -7.87 5.71
N ASN A 442 -6.79 -6.95 4.82
CA ASN A 442 -5.48 -7.03 4.19
C ASN A 442 -4.42 -6.29 5.03
N ALA A 443 -3.24 -6.88 5.18
CA ALA A 443 -2.04 -6.21 5.70
C ALA A 443 -0.95 -6.18 4.62
N ILE A 444 -0.76 -5.02 3.98
CA ILE A 444 0.13 -4.89 2.81
C ILE A 444 1.37 -4.08 3.17
N ARG A 445 2.56 -4.58 2.77
CA ARG A 445 3.83 -3.89 3.04
C ARG A 445 4.16 -2.87 1.95
N VAL A 446 4.54 -1.67 2.36
CA VAL A 446 5.16 -0.65 1.49
C VAL A 446 6.65 -0.65 1.77
N CYS A 447 7.39 -1.52 1.10
CA CYS A 447 8.74 -1.88 1.51
C CYS A 447 9.74 -2.14 0.38
N GLY A 448 9.35 -1.97 -0.89
CA GLY A 448 10.21 -2.30 -2.04
C GLY A 448 10.70 -3.75 -2.04
N GLN A 449 9.90 -4.66 -1.48
CA GLN A 449 10.25 -6.06 -1.25
C GLN A 449 11.47 -6.24 -0.32
N ALA A 450 11.47 -5.56 0.82
CA ALA A 450 12.51 -5.70 1.84
C ALA A 450 12.76 -7.16 2.26
N MET A 451 14.03 -7.53 2.45
CA MET A 451 14.43 -8.90 2.79
C MET A 451 13.90 -9.41 4.14
N PRO A 452 13.87 -8.61 5.23
CA PRO A 452 13.23 -9.03 6.48
C PRO A 452 11.74 -9.36 6.28
N GLY A 453 11.22 -10.36 6.99
CA GLY A 453 9.83 -10.79 6.90
C GLY A 453 9.55 -12.03 7.75
N ALA A 454 8.32 -12.52 7.69
CA ALA A 454 7.83 -13.77 8.29
C ALA A 454 6.94 -14.50 7.28
#